data_AF-A0A7R9LY52-F1
#
_entry.id   AF-A0A7R9LY52-F1
#
_cell.length_a   1.000
_cell.length_b   1.000
_cell.length_c   1.000
_cell.angle_alpha   90.00
_cell.angle_beta   90.00
_cell.angle_gamma   90.00
#
_symmetry.space_group_name_H-M   'P 1'
#
loop_
_entity.id
_entity.type
_entity.pdbx_description
1 polymer ?
#
loop_
_entity_poly.entity_id
_entity_poly.type
_entity_poly.pdbx_seq_one_letter_code
_entity_poly.pdbx_strand_id
1 'polypeptide(L)'
;EQDLLKETFLETSPILLGLTVLVSITHSVFEFLAFKNDIQFWKNRRSLEGLSVRSVFFNVFQSVIVLLYVLDNDTNMVIRASVGIGLLIELWKIKKVVN
;
A
#
# COMPACT_ATOMS: atom_id res chain seq x y z
N GLU A 1 -25.58 5.17 -12.58
CA GLU A 1 -24.14 5.47 -12.75
C GLU A 1 -23.89 6.76 -13.53
N GLN A 2 -24.50 6.97 -14.71
CA GLN A 2 -24.35 8.25 -15.44
C GLN A 2 -24.86 9.46 -14.65
N ASP A 3 -25.91 9.29 -13.84
CA ASP A 3 -26.45 10.38 -13.02
C ASP A 3 -25.50 10.76 -11.87
N LEU A 4 -24.85 9.80 -11.22
CA LEU A 4 -23.85 10.05 -10.17
C LEU A 4 -22.61 10.77 -10.70
N LEU A 5 -22.12 10.39 -11.89
CA LEU A 5 -21.00 11.09 -12.52
C LEU A 5 -21.42 12.52 -12.89
N LYS A 6 -22.60 12.70 -13.48
CA LYS A 6 -23.11 14.04 -13.80
C LYS A 6 -23.29 14.91 -12.55
N GLU A 7 -23.85 14.36 -11.48
CA GLU A 7 -24.04 15.01 -10.19
C GLU A 7 -22.69 15.40 -9.57
N THR A 8 -21.72 14.49 -9.54
CA THR A 8 -20.35 14.78 -9.05
C THR A 8 -19.67 15.90 -9.85
N PHE A 9 -19.80 15.88 -11.18
CA PHE A 9 -19.25 16.92 -12.07
C PHE A 9 -19.99 18.27 -11.97
N LEU A 10 -21.27 18.28 -11.57
CA LEU A 10 -22.08 19.48 -11.39
C LEU A 10 -21.88 20.11 -10.01
N GLU A 11 -21.68 19.29 -8.98
CA GLU A 11 -21.56 19.74 -7.59
C GLU A 11 -20.11 20.06 -7.18
N THR A 12 -19.11 19.43 -7.82
CA THR A 12 -17.69 19.64 -7.49
C THR A 12 -16.99 20.47 -8.56
N SER A 13 -16.02 21.30 -8.16
CA SER A 13 -15.22 22.04 -9.14
C SER A 13 -14.46 21.05 -10.06
N PRO A 14 -14.58 21.17 -11.40
CA PRO A 14 -14.00 20.21 -12.34
C PRO A 14 -12.47 20.05 -12.18
N ILE A 15 -11.81 21.12 -11.74
CA ILE A 15 -10.36 21.16 -11.49
C ILE A 15 -9.98 20.27 -10.30
N LEU A 16 -10.75 20.32 -9.19
CA LEU A 16 -10.49 19.50 -8.01
C LEU A 16 -10.74 18.02 -8.29
N LEU A 17 -11.77 17.68 -9.09
CA LEU A 17 -12.02 16.31 -9.52
C LEU A 17 -10.89 15.77 -10.39
N GLY A 18 -10.47 16.53 -11.41
CA GLY A 18 -9.36 16.15 -12.27
C GLY A 18 -8.07 15.91 -11.47
N LEU A 19 -7.79 16.78 -10.50
CA LEU A 19 -6.66 16.62 -9.59
C LEU A 19 -6.78 15.36 -8.74
N THR A 20 -7.96 15.08 -8.17
CA THR A 20 -8.21 13.90 -7.32
C THR A 20 -7.95 12.60 -8.09
N VAL A 21 -8.42 12.52 -9.34
CA VAL A 21 -8.16 11.36 -10.21
C VAL A 21 -6.67 11.23 -10.52
N LEU A 22 -6.01 12.33 -10.86
CA LEU A 22 -4.57 12.33 -11.16
C LEU A 22 -3.75 11.86 -9.95
N VAL A 23 -4.00 12.44 -8.77
CA VAL A 23 -3.33 12.05 -7.53
C VAL A 23 -3.59 10.58 -7.19
N SER A 24 -4.82 10.09 -7.37
CA SER A 24 -5.18 8.69 -7.12
C SER A 24 -4.43 7.72 -8.04
N ILE A 25 -4.31 8.04 -9.33
CA ILE A 25 -3.55 7.24 -10.29
C ILE A 25 -2.07 7.24 -9.92
N THR A 26 -1.49 8.42 -9.68
CA THR A 26 -0.08 8.55 -9.30
C THR A 26 0.23 7.78 -8.01
N HIS A 27 -0.64 7.89 -7.00
CA HIS A 27 -0.52 7.14 -5.75
C HIS A 27 -0.51 5.63 -6.00
N SER A 28 -1.46 5.13 -6.79
CA SER A 28 -1.57 3.69 -7.11
C SER A 28 -0.32 3.17 -7.85
N VAL A 29 0.23 3.96 -8.79
CA VAL A 29 1.45 3.60 -9.52
C VAL A 29 2.66 3.53 -8.58
N PHE A 30 2.81 4.52 -7.70
CA PHE A 30 3.92 4.52 -6.74
C PHE A 30 3.83 3.39 -5.71
N GLU A 31 2.63 3.08 -5.24
CA GLU A 31 2.41 1.93 -4.36
C GLU A 31 2.82 0.61 -5.04
N PHE A 32 2.40 0.40 -6.29
CA PHE A 32 2.80 -0.79 -7.05
C PHE A 32 4.33 -0.85 -7.27
N LEU A 33 4.96 0.27 -7.62
CA LEU A 33 6.41 0.33 -7.80
C LEU A 33 7.16 0.08 -6.48
N ALA A 34 6.65 0.57 -5.36
CA ALA A 34 7.21 0.33 -4.04
C ALA A 34 7.19 -1.17 -3.71
N PHE A 35 6.05 -1.84 -3.87
CA PHE A 35 5.94 -3.29 -3.67
C PHE A 35 6.87 -4.06 -4.60
N LYS A 36 6.91 -3.71 -5.88
CA LYS A 36 7.79 -4.37 -6.86
C LYS A 36 9.25 -4.24 -6.47
N ASN A 37 9.70 -3.03 -6.11
CA ASN A 37 11.09 -2.77 -5.75
C ASN A 37 11.49 -3.51 -4.48
N ASP A 38 10.63 -3.48 -3.47
CA ASP A 38 10.84 -4.16 -2.20
C ASP A 38 10.93 -5.68 -2.35
N ILE A 39 9.99 -6.30 -3.07
CA ILE A 39 10.05 -7.74 -3.40
C ILE A 39 11.33 -8.05 -4.18
N GLN A 40 11.71 -7.23 -5.16
CA GLN A 40 12.92 -7.43 -5.95
C GLN A 40 14.19 -7.34 -5.10
N PHE A 41 14.27 -6.37 -4.19
CA PHE A 41 15.38 -6.19 -3.25
C PHE A 41 15.55 -7.43 -2.38
N TRP A 42 14.47 -7.87 -1.74
CA TRP A 42 14.51 -9.02 -0.83
C TRP A 42 14.70 -10.34 -1.58
N LYS A 43 14.15 -10.51 -2.78
CA LYS A 43 14.31 -11.74 -3.57
C LYS A 43 15.74 -11.93 -4.05
N ASN A 44 16.38 -10.87 -4.54
CA ASN A 44 17.71 -10.96 -5.16
C ASN A 44 18.87 -10.93 -4.15
N ARG A 45 18.63 -10.52 -2.90
CA ARG A 45 19.66 -10.52 -1.86
C ARG A 45 20.01 -11.94 -1.40
N ARG A 46 21.31 -12.25 -1.45
CA ARG A 46 21.91 -13.51 -0.95
C ARG A 46 22.48 -13.38 0.46
N SER A 47 22.98 -12.20 0.82
CA SER A 47 23.45 -11.89 2.18
C SER A 47 22.50 -10.90 2.86
N LEU A 48 22.20 -11.15 4.13
CA LEU A 48 21.42 -10.26 5.00
C LEU A 48 22.32 -9.27 5.76
N GLU A 49 23.63 -9.28 5.50
CA GLU A 49 24.57 -8.35 6.13
C GLU A 49 24.15 -6.89 5.88
N GLY A 50 24.18 -6.10 6.95
CA GLY A 50 23.69 -4.71 6.97
C GLY A 50 22.18 -4.52 7.15
N LEU A 51 21.38 -5.60 7.24
CA LEU A 51 19.95 -5.49 7.58
C LEU A 51 19.71 -5.77 9.06
N SER A 52 18.96 -4.87 9.71
CA SER A 52 18.52 -5.03 11.08
C SER A 52 17.27 -5.92 11.14
N VAL A 53 17.42 -7.13 11.68
CA VAL A 53 16.30 -8.05 11.94
C VAL A 53 15.22 -7.38 12.77
N ARG A 54 15.61 -6.61 13.80
CA ARG A 54 14.70 -5.87 14.67
C ARG A 54 13.83 -4.88 13.88
N SER A 55 14.41 -4.22 12.89
CA SER A 55 13.69 -3.29 12.03
C SER A 55 12.66 -3.99 11.15
N VAL A 56 12.95 -5.21 10.67
CA VAL A 56 11.99 -6.01 9.89
C VAL A 56 10.80 -6.44 10.74
N PHE A 57 11.04 -6.91 11.97
CA PHE A 57 9.95 -7.21 12.91
C PHE A 57 9.10 -5.99 13.25
N PHE A 58 9.75 -4.84 13.47
CA PHE A 58 9.05 -3.59 13.71
C PHE A 58 8.19 -3.16 12.51
N ASN A 59 8.67 -3.38 11.27
CA ASN A 59 7.89 -3.13 10.05
C ASN A 59 6.62 -3.97 9.96
N VAL A 60 6.69 -5.26 10.30
CA VAL A 60 5.48 -6.11 10.38
C VAL A 60 4.52 -5.57 11.44
N PHE A 61 5.03 -5.23 12.62
CA PHE A 61 4.19 -4.73 13.72
C PHE A 61 3.44 -3.45 13.33
N GLN A 62 4.11 -2.44 12.76
CA GLN A 62 3.42 -1.23 12.28
C GLN A 62 2.41 -1.55 11.17
N SER A 63 2.75 -2.46 10.25
CA SER A 63 1.85 -2.83 9.15
C SER A 63 0.57 -3.49 9.64
N VAL A 64 0.65 -4.29 10.71
CA VAL A 64 -0.52 -4.85 11.40
C VAL A 64 -1.39 -3.74 12.00
N ILE A 65 -0.79 -2.75 12.67
CA ILE A 65 -1.54 -1.62 13.23
C ILE A 65 -2.28 -0.85 12.14
N VAL A 66 -1.61 -0.56 11.01
CA VAL A 66 -2.21 0.13 9.87
C VAL A 66 -3.35 -0.70 9.27
N LEU A 67 -3.18 -2.02 9.12
CA LEU A 67 -4.24 -2.90 8.64
C LEU A 67 -5.46 -2.88 9.57
N LEU A 68 -5.25 -2.98 10.88
CA LEU A 68 -6.34 -2.92 11.87
C LEU A 68 -7.08 -1.58 11.79
N TYR A 69 -6.37 -0.46 11.65
CA TYR A 69 -6.97 0.85 11.45
C TYR A 69 -7.84 0.91 10.19
N VAL A 70 -7.33 0.40 9.06
CA VAL A 70 -8.04 0.41 7.77
C VAL A 70 -9.23 -0.56 7.74
N LEU A 71 -9.20 -1.62 8.55
CA LEU A 71 -10.32 -2.54 8.74
C LEU A 71 -11.41 -1.95 9.63
N ASP A 72 -11.02 -1.24 10.70
CA ASP A 72 -11.95 -0.57 11.62
C ASP A 72 -12.68 0.61 10.94
N ASN A 73 -11.98 1.31 10.04
CA ASN A 73 -12.56 2.38 9.25
C ASN A 73 -13.26 1.86 8.00
N ASP A 74 -14.31 2.55 7.54
CA ASP A 74 -15.03 2.19 6.31
C ASP A 74 -14.29 2.61 5.02
N THR A 75 -13.04 2.18 4.91
CA THR A 75 -12.12 2.57 3.84
C THR A 75 -12.41 1.81 2.55
N ASN A 76 -12.08 2.42 1.41
CA ASN A 76 -12.19 1.81 0.08
C ASN A 76 -11.52 0.42 0.02
N MET A 77 -12.21 -0.55 -0.60
CA MET A 77 -11.72 -1.90 -0.83
C MET A 77 -10.32 -1.95 -1.45
N VAL A 78 -9.99 -1.01 -2.35
CA VAL A 78 -8.66 -0.95 -2.98
C VAL A 78 -7.57 -0.73 -1.94
N ILE A 79 -7.76 0.23 -1.03
CA ILE A 79 -6.78 0.55 0.02
C ILE A 79 -6.68 -0.61 1.03
N ARG A 80 -7.81 -1.20 1.42
CA ARG A 80 -7.85 -2.39 2.29
C ARG A 80 -7.02 -3.54 1.70
N ALA A 81 -7.20 -3.81 0.40
CA ALA A 81 -6.46 -4.83 -0.31
C ALA A 81 -4.95 -4.51 -0.39
N SER A 82 -4.59 -3.27 -0.75
CA SER A 82 -3.19 -2.83 -0.83
C SER A 82 -2.44 -2.99 0.49
N VAL A 83 -3.03 -2.55 1.61
CA VAL A 83 -2.41 -2.69 2.94
C VAL A 83 -2.28 -4.16 3.34
N GLY A 84 -3.28 -4.98 3.02
CA GLY A 84 -3.23 -6.42 3.24
C GLY A 84 -2.10 -7.11 2.46
N ILE A 85 -1.92 -6.74 1.18
CA ILE A 85 -0.81 -7.23 0.34
C ILE A 85 0.54 -6.80 0.94
N GLY A 86 0.65 -5.53 1.38
CA GLY A 86 1.83 -5.03 2.05
C GLY A 86 2.21 -5.87 3.28
N LEU A 87 1.24 -6.19 4.14
CA LEU A 87 1.47 -7.04 5.31
C LEU A 87 1.95 -8.45 4.90
N LEU A 88 1.36 -9.05 3.87
CA LEU A 88 1.79 -10.37 3.37
C LEU A 88 3.25 -10.35 2.89
N ILE A 89 3.67 -9.27 2.22
CA ILE A 89 5.06 -9.07 1.79
C ILE A 89 5.98 -8.96 3.02
N GLU A 90 5.61 -8.18 4.03
CA GLU A 90 6.40 -8.05 5.28
C GLU A 90 6.53 -9.39 6.02
N LEU A 91 5.44 -10.17 6.11
CA LEU A 91 5.46 -11.51 6.72
C LEU A 91 6.37 -12.49 5.96
N TRP A 92 6.42 -12.40 4.63
CA TRP A 92 7.33 -13.19 3.81
C TRP A 92 8.80 -12.86 4.10
N LYS A 93 9.13 -11.58 4.34
CA LYS A 93 10.51 -11.17 4.72
C LYS A 93 10.95 -11.80 6.03
N ILE A 94 10.07 -11.87 7.04
CA ILE A 94 10.39 -12.51 8.33
C ILE A 94 10.83 -13.96 8.12
N LYS A 95 10.09 -14.72 7.29
CA LYS A 95 10.48 -16.11 6.99
C LYS A 95 11.87 -16.19 6.37
N LYS A 96 12.22 -15.27 5.47
CA LYS A 96 13.54 -15.21 4.82
C LYS A 96 14.66 -14.75 5.76
N VAL A 97 14.36 -13.99 6.81
CA VAL A 97 15.37 -13.53 7.79
C VAL A 97 15.64 -14.60 8.85
N VAL A 98 14.62 -15.38 9.21
CA VAL A 98 14.71 -16.42 10.25
C VAL A 98 15.27 -17.74 9.71
N ASN A 99 15.09 -18.03 8.41
CA ASN A 99 15.53 -19.27 7.76
C ASN A 99 16.63 -19.02 6.73
#